data_AF-A0A3C1BGV5-F1
#
_entry.id   AF-A0A3C1BGV5-F1
#
_cell.length_a   1.000
_cell.length_b   1.000
_cell.length_c   1.000
_cell.angle_alpha   90.00
_cell.angle_beta   90.00
_cell.angle_gamma   90.00
#
_symmetry.space_group_name_H-M   'P 1'
#
loop_
_entity.id
_entity.type
_entity.pdbx_description
1 polymer ?
#
loop_
_entity_poly.entity_id
_entity_poly.type
_entity_poly.pdbx_seq_one_letter_code
_entity_poly.pdbx_strand_id
1 'polypeptide(L)'
;MKRIKFKKISSEIKLQSQKLAHIGFKQIFDRLDQLNVKKGVDKMGLDKFIDQCAYLAAGSGIISGSGGALTVLVGIPVDFLNLITQQFRVTMAVSYYNKGSYDVKYDEFMSLVATSLKVEAGVALTKTMMEAIAEKMLVILGTRTAERLVPIVGAVIGGAANYIFIKRMAESVKTMHLAIQPVPFEMY
;
A
#
# COMPACT_ATOMS: atom_id res chain seq x y z
N MET A 1 4.60 35.51 1.20
CA MET A 1 4.30 34.50 0.15
C MET A 1 4.44 33.02 0.55
N LYS A 2 5.29 32.60 1.51
CA LYS A 2 5.47 31.17 1.90
C LYS A 2 4.25 30.51 2.58
N ARG A 3 3.52 31.21 3.48
CA ARG A 3 2.37 30.65 4.23
C ARG A 3 1.15 30.31 3.36
N ILE A 4 0.95 31.01 2.24
CA ILE A 4 -0.23 30.83 1.36
C ILE A 4 -0.11 29.53 0.55
N LYS A 5 1.11 29.17 0.09
CA LYS A 5 1.35 27.91 -0.65
C LYS A 5 1.16 26.67 0.22
N PHE A 6 1.56 26.72 1.49
CA PHE A 6 1.43 25.60 2.43
C PHE A 6 -0.03 25.25 2.77
N LYS A 7 -0.88 26.26 2.99
CA LYS A 7 -2.31 26.05 3.26
C LYS A 7 -3.03 25.40 2.07
N LYS A 8 -2.66 25.76 0.84
CA LYS A 8 -3.24 25.21 -0.39
C LYS A 8 -2.87 23.73 -0.60
N ILE A 9 -1.60 23.38 -0.38
CA ILE A 9 -1.12 21.98 -0.49
C ILE A 9 -1.82 21.08 0.53
N SER A 10 -1.95 21.54 1.79
CA SER A 10 -2.66 20.79 2.82
C SER A 10 -4.14 20.56 2.47
N SER A 11 -4.83 21.57 1.93
CA SER A 11 -6.22 21.42 1.50
C SER A 11 -6.41 20.48 0.31
N GLU A 12 -5.47 20.47 -0.65
CA GLU A 12 -5.50 19.57 -1.81
C GLU A 12 -5.22 18.12 -1.41
N ILE A 13 -4.24 17.89 -0.52
CA ILE A 13 -3.98 16.57 0.07
C ILE A 13 -5.23 16.08 0.79
N LYS A 14 -5.85 16.91 1.63
CA LYS A 14 -7.08 16.53 2.37
C LYS A 14 -8.22 16.13 1.44
N LEU A 15 -8.44 16.88 0.35
CA LEU A 15 -9.48 16.58 -0.64
C LEU A 15 -9.19 15.27 -1.40
N GLN A 16 -7.94 15.03 -1.79
CA GLN A 16 -7.54 13.77 -2.44
C GLN A 16 -7.63 12.59 -1.47
N SER A 17 -7.24 12.78 -0.20
CA SER A 17 -7.37 11.77 0.85
C SER A 17 -8.81 11.34 1.01
N GLN A 18 -9.75 12.29 1.06
CA GLN A 18 -11.18 12.00 1.18
C GLN A 18 -11.73 11.18 0.02
N LYS A 19 -11.35 11.52 -1.23
CA LYS A 19 -11.77 10.76 -2.42
C LYS A 19 -11.20 9.34 -2.42
N LEU A 20 -9.92 9.20 -2.10
CA LEU A 20 -9.25 7.90 -2.03
C LEU A 20 -9.82 7.02 -0.90
N ALA A 21 -10.03 7.60 0.29
CA ALA A 21 -10.55 6.94 1.47
C ALA A 21 -11.99 6.44 1.28
N HIS A 22 -12.83 7.22 0.61
CA HIS A 22 -14.25 6.92 0.53
C HIS A 22 -14.58 5.81 -0.48
N ILE A 23 -13.90 5.79 -1.63
CA ILE A 23 -14.25 4.92 -2.76
C ILE A 23 -13.02 4.16 -3.27
N GLY A 24 -11.85 4.80 -3.29
CA GLY A 24 -10.68 4.29 -3.98
C GLY A 24 -10.12 3.00 -3.39
N PHE A 25 -9.91 2.94 -2.07
CA PHE A 25 -9.34 1.74 -1.45
C PHE A 25 -10.20 0.50 -1.59
N LYS A 26 -11.52 0.63 -1.41
CA LYS A 26 -12.44 -0.50 -1.59
C LYS A 26 -12.45 -0.98 -3.04
N GLN A 27 -12.48 -0.06 -4.01
CA GLN A 27 -12.42 -0.44 -5.43
C GLN A 27 -11.11 -1.11 -5.83
N ILE A 28 -9.97 -0.66 -5.28
CA ILE A 28 -8.69 -1.32 -5.51
C ILE A 28 -8.72 -2.72 -4.90
N PHE A 29 -9.17 -2.84 -3.65
CA PHE A 29 -9.27 -4.12 -2.95
C PHE A 29 -10.19 -5.12 -3.66
N ASP A 30 -11.40 -4.73 -4.03
CA ASP A 30 -12.39 -5.61 -4.68
C ASP A 30 -11.90 -6.15 -6.04
N ARG A 31 -10.96 -5.44 -6.68
CA ARG A 31 -10.36 -5.84 -7.97
C ARG A 31 -9.11 -6.71 -7.81
N LEU A 32 -8.55 -6.82 -6.62
CA LEU A 32 -7.40 -7.66 -6.39
C LEU A 32 -7.80 -9.12 -6.43
N ASP A 33 -7.18 -9.84 -7.34
CA ASP A 33 -7.33 -11.28 -7.43
C ASP A 33 -6.49 -11.96 -6.33
N GLN A 34 -7.13 -12.18 -5.19
CA GLN A 34 -6.53 -12.84 -4.02
C GLN A 34 -6.03 -14.26 -4.34
N LEU A 35 -6.69 -14.95 -5.29
CA LEU A 35 -6.26 -16.28 -5.73
C LEU A 35 -4.96 -16.20 -6.56
N ASN A 36 -4.80 -15.19 -7.39
CA ASN A 36 -3.54 -14.96 -8.11
C ASN A 36 -2.41 -14.52 -7.18
N VAL A 37 -2.71 -13.78 -6.10
CA VAL A 37 -1.72 -13.50 -5.04
C VAL A 37 -1.26 -14.82 -4.40
N LYS A 38 -2.20 -15.67 -3.98
CA LYS A 38 -1.90 -17.02 -3.45
C LYS A 38 -1.02 -17.82 -4.40
N LYS A 39 -1.46 -17.99 -5.65
CA LYS A 39 -0.72 -18.77 -6.67
C LYS A 39 0.69 -18.20 -6.88
N GLY A 40 0.84 -16.88 -6.84
CA GLY A 40 2.14 -16.23 -6.90
C GLY A 40 3.03 -16.65 -5.74
N VAL A 41 2.55 -16.48 -4.50
CA VAL A 41 3.29 -16.87 -3.29
C VAL A 41 3.65 -18.36 -3.29
N ASP A 42 2.70 -19.24 -3.62
CA ASP A 42 2.93 -20.70 -3.68
C ASP A 42 4.01 -21.07 -4.70
N LYS A 43 4.05 -20.38 -5.84
CA LYS A 43 4.97 -20.70 -6.93
C LYS A 43 6.39 -20.20 -6.69
N MET A 44 6.56 -19.00 -6.12
CA MET A 44 7.88 -18.36 -6.02
C MET A 44 8.39 -18.15 -4.59
N GLY A 45 7.56 -18.39 -3.59
CA GLY A 45 7.83 -18.05 -2.19
C GLY A 45 7.50 -16.60 -1.87
N LEU A 46 7.25 -16.34 -0.57
CA LEU A 46 6.83 -15.02 -0.08
C LEU A 46 7.83 -13.91 -0.42
N ASP A 47 9.13 -14.14 -0.20
CA ASP A 47 10.14 -13.08 -0.37
C ASP A 47 10.30 -12.66 -1.83
N LYS A 48 10.30 -13.62 -2.77
CA LYS A 48 10.36 -13.31 -4.21
C LYS A 48 9.09 -12.62 -4.69
N PHE A 49 7.93 -12.96 -4.12
CA PHE A 49 6.68 -12.28 -4.42
C PHE A 49 6.70 -10.82 -3.93
N ILE A 50 7.23 -10.57 -2.74
CA ILE A 50 7.43 -9.22 -2.20
C ILE A 50 8.38 -8.42 -3.12
N ASP A 51 9.50 -9.02 -3.53
CA ASP A 51 10.45 -8.37 -4.44
C ASP A 51 9.82 -8.05 -5.79
N GLN A 52 9.04 -8.97 -6.35
CA GLN A 52 8.30 -8.73 -7.59
C GLN A 52 7.37 -7.52 -7.46
N CYS A 53 6.61 -7.42 -6.35
CA CYS A 53 5.74 -6.28 -6.11
C CYS A 53 6.54 -4.98 -5.94
N ALA A 54 7.69 -5.03 -5.26
CA ALA A 54 8.57 -3.88 -5.08
C ALA A 54 9.16 -3.39 -6.42
N TYR A 55 9.58 -4.31 -7.30
CA TYR A 55 10.04 -3.96 -8.65
C TYR A 55 8.92 -3.39 -9.51
N LEU A 56 7.71 -3.97 -9.47
CA LEU A 56 6.55 -3.43 -10.17
C LEU A 56 6.16 -2.05 -9.66
N ALA A 57 6.33 -1.77 -8.38
CA ALA A 57 6.07 -0.46 -7.79
C ALA A 57 7.13 0.59 -8.18
N ALA A 58 8.38 0.15 -8.38
CA ALA A 58 9.49 0.99 -8.84
C ALA A 58 9.41 1.29 -10.34
N GLY A 59 8.98 0.31 -11.14
CA GLY A 59 8.75 0.45 -12.57
C GLY A 59 7.36 1.00 -12.86
N SER A 60 7.24 2.30 -13.12
CA SER A 60 6.02 2.86 -13.68
C SER A 60 5.83 2.37 -15.11
N GLY A 61 4.97 1.36 -15.32
CA GLY A 61 4.60 0.93 -16.66
C GLY A 61 4.22 -0.53 -16.85
N ILE A 62 4.47 -1.42 -15.89
CA ILE A 62 4.04 -2.81 -16.02
C ILE A 62 2.77 -3.05 -15.21
N ILE A 63 1.67 -2.89 -15.93
CA ILE A 63 0.32 -3.43 -15.69
C ILE A 63 0.47 -4.82 -15.03
N SER A 64 0.22 -4.90 -13.73
CA SER A 64 0.27 -6.18 -13.01
C SER A 64 -0.95 -7.01 -13.43
N GLY A 65 -0.69 -8.16 -14.04
CA GLY A 65 -1.67 -9.01 -14.72
C GLY A 65 -2.93 -9.32 -13.91
N SER A 66 -4.04 -8.73 -14.36
CA SER A 66 -5.41 -9.28 -14.36
C SER A 66 -6.29 -8.32 -15.18
N GLY A 67 -6.16 -8.36 -16.52
CA GLY A 67 -6.99 -7.59 -17.45
C GLY A 67 -6.73 -6.08 -17.44
N GLY A 68 -6.13 -5.57 -18.53
CA GLY A 68 -5.84 -4.15 -18.72
C GLY A 68 -7.05 -3.24 -18.49
N ALA A 69 -6.76 -1.98 -18.17
CA ALA A 69 -7.68 -0.93 -17.73
C ALA A 69 -8.09 -1.01 -16.24
N LEU A 70 -7.13 -0.65 -15.38
CA LEU A 70 -7.47 0.09 -14.17
C LEU A 70 -8.19 1.37 -14.65
N THR A 71 -9.52 1.35 -14.71
CA THR A 71 -10.34 2.55 -14.86
C THR A 71 -9.78 3.58 -13.88
N VAL A 72 -9.14 4.61 -14.41
CA VAL A 72 -8.46 5.63 -13.61
C VAL A 72 -9.49 6.16 -12.63
N LEU A 73 -9.25 5.94 -11.34
CA LEU A 73 -9.97 6.69 -10.30
C LEU A 73 -9.73 8.16 -10.63
N VAL A 74 -10.77 8.84 -11.13
CA VAL A 74 -10.65 10.18 -11.71
C VAL A 74 -9.96 11.10 -10.72
N GLY A 75 -8.77 11.59 -11.10
CA GLY A 75 -7.95 12.49 -10.29
C GLY A 75 -6.83 11.84 -9.48
N ILE A 76 -6.64 10.51 -9.55
CA ILE A 76 -5.50 9.82 -8.93
C ILE A 76 -4.45 9.45 -10.01
N PRO A 77 -3.17 9.82 -9.83
CA PRO A 77 -2.11 9.44 -10.76
C PRO A 77 -1.92 7.93 -10.87
N VAL A 78 -1.61 7.44 -12.08
CA VAL A 78 -1.42 5.99 -12.35
C VAL A 78 -0.29 5.39 -11.49
N ASP A 79 0.81 6.11 -11.31
CA ASP A 79 1.93 5.66 -10.47
C ASP A 79 1.51 5.43 -9.01
N PHE A 80 0.61 6.27 -8.52
CA PHE A 80 0.08 6.17 -7.16
C PHE A 80 -0.84 4.96 -7.03
N LEU A 81 -1.68 4.71 -8.05
CA LEU A 81 -2.53 3.52 -8.09
C LEU A 81 -1.71 2.23 -8.16
N ASN A 82 -0.66 2.20 -8.97
CA ASN A 82 0.24 1.05 -9.04
C ASN A 82 0.86 0.77 -7.68
N LEU A 83 1.36 1.80 -6.99
CA LEU A 83 1.99 1.64 -5.69
C LEU A 83 1.03 1.15 -4.61
N ILE A 84 -0.21 1.67 -4.55
CA ILE A 84 -1.24 1.13 -3.65
C ILE A 84 -1.55 -0.32 -3.98
N THR A 85 -1.69 -0.64 -5.27
CA THR A 85 -1.98 -2.00 -5.74
C THR A 85 -0.89 -2.97 -5.30
N GLN A 86 0.38 -2.65 -5.53
CA GLN A 86 1.49 -3.51 -5.10
C GLN A 86 1.57 -3.60 -3.58
N GLN A 87 1.30 -2.51 -2.87
CA GLN A 87 1.25 -2.51 -1.41
C GLN A 87 0.17 -3.45 -0.88
N PHE A 88 -1.01 -3.45 -1.50
CA PHE A 88 -2.11 -4.33 -1.10
C PHE A 88 -1.79 -5.80 -1.40
N ARG A 89 -1.20 -6.09 -2.57
CA ARG A 89 -0.76 -7.45 -2.94
C ARG A 89 0.26 -8.00 -1.94
N VAL A 90 1.19 -7.17 -1.47
CA VAL A 90 2.18 -7.56 -0.45
C VAL A 90 1.52 -7.83 0.90
N THR A 91 0.60 -6.98 1.35
CA THR A 91 -0.14 -7.24 2.60
C THR A 91 -0.93 -8.54 2.53
N MET A 92 -1.62 -8.81 1.41
CA MET A 92 -2.34 -10.07 1.18
C MET A 92 -1.39 -11.27 1.17
N ALA A 93 -0.25 -11.17 0.48
CA ALA A 93 0.74 -12.23 0.40
C ALA A 93 1.31 -12.59 1.78
N VAL A 94 1.66 -11.58 2.59
CA VAL A 94 2.15 -11.81 3.95
C VAL A 94 1.04 -12.39 4.83
N SER A 95 -0.20 -11.91 4.71
CA SER A 95 -1.31 -12.44 5.50
C SER A 95 -1.62 -13.90 5.14
N TYR A 96 -1.68 -14.23 3.85
CA TYR A 96 -1.83 -15.59 3.35
C TYR A 96 -0.71 -16.50 3.87
N TYR A 97 0.54 -16.08 3.76
CA TYR A 97 1.69 -16.88 4.22
C TYR A 97 1.62 -17.19 5.72
N ASN A 98 1.12 -16.26 6.55
CA ASN A 98 1.05 -16.45 7.99
C ASN A 98 -0.23 -17.17 8.46
N LYS A 99 -1.37 -16.95 7.79
CA LYS A 99 -2.68 -17.49 8.21
C LYS A 99 -3.10 -18.75 7.44
N GLY A 100 -2.49 -19.03 6.30
CA GLY A 100 -2.87 -20.10 5.37
C GLY A 100 -4.17 -19.85 4.58
N SER A 101 -4.97 -18.83 4.94
CA SER A 101 -6.14 -18.40 4.18
C SER A 101 -5.78 -17.24 3.25
N TYR A 102 -6.15 -17.36 1.99
CA TYR A 102 -5.98 -16.30 0.99
C TYR A 102 -7.19 -15.37 0.91
N ASP A 103 -8.33 -15.75 1.49
CA ASP A 103 -9.53 -14.92 1.53
C ASP A 103 -9.49 -14.05 2.78
N VAL A 104 -9.30 -12.75 2.57
CA VAL A 104 -9.30 -11.74 3.63
C VAL A 104 -10.45 -10.78 3.38
N LYS A 105 -11.17 -10.37 4.43
CA LYS A 105 -12.23 -9.36 4.30
C LYS A 105 -11.63 -7.96 4.21
N TYR A 106 -12.28 -7.05 3.48
CA TYR A 106 -11.81 -5.67 3.31
C TYR A 106 -11.47 -4.98 4.63
N ASP A 107 -12.33 -5.13 5.63
CA ASP A 107 -12.17 -4.50 6.94
C ASP A 107 -10.91 -4.99 7.67
N GLU A 108 -10.77 -6.31 7.78
CA GLU A 108 -9.59 -6.95 8.36
C GLU A 108 -8.31 -6.56 7.60
N PHE A 109 -8.38 -6.55 6.28
CA PHE A 109 -7.29 -6.14 5.42
C PHE A 109 -6.88 -4.67 5.66
N MET A 110 -7.84 -3.75 5.72
CA MET A 110 -7.56 -2.33 5.96
C MET A 110 -7.01 -2.07 7.36
N SER A 111 -7.38 -2.89 8.36
CA SER A 111 -6.76 -2.84 9.68
C SER A 111 -5.26 -3.20 9.63
N LEU A 112 -4.88 -4.22 8.86
CA LEU A 112 -3.46 -4.56 8.64
C LEU A 112 -2.73 -3.42 7.91
N VAL A 113 -3.36 -2.78 6.93
CA VAL A 113 -2.79 -1.62 6.23
C VAL A 113 -2.62 -0.42 7.18
N ALA A 114 -3.60 -0.12 8.03
CA ALA A 114 -3.56 0.98 8.99
C ALA A 114 -2.39 0.81 9.97
N THR A 115 -2.29 -0.38 10.57
CA THR A 115 -1.26 -0.68 11.56
C THR A 115 0.14 -0.71 10.93
N SER A 116 0.28 -1.24 9.71
CA SER A 116 1.58 -1.20 9.00
C SER A 116 2.02 0.22 8.62
N LEU A 117 1.07 1.14 8.40
CA LEU A 117 1.36 2.57 8.20
C LEU A 117 1.54 3.35 9.51
N LYS A 118 1.46 2.68 10.67
CA LYS A 118 1.47 3.31 12.01
C LYS A 118 0.40 4.40 12.14
N VAL A 119 -0.78 4.16 11.55
CA VAL A 119 -1.98 4.97 11.83
C VAL A 119 -2.51 4.52 13.19
N GLU A 120 -2.74 5.47 14.10
CA GLU A 120 -3.32 5.20 15.41
C GLU A 120 -4.71 4.55 15.24
N ALA A 121 -4.76 3.22 15.40
CA ALA A 121 -5.96 2.43 15.22
C ALA A 121 -6.81 2.49 16.50
N GLY A 122 -7.59 3.55 16.65
CA GLY A 122 -8.68 3.59 17.63
C GLY A 122 -9.83 2.67 17.21
N VAL A 123 -9.67 1.35 17.46
CA VAL A 123 -10.63 0.21 17.54
C VAL A 123 -11.81 0.10 16.52
N ALA A 124 -12.01 1.02 15.58
CA ALA A 124 -13.03 0.91 14.53
C ALA A 124 -12.52 1.42 13.19
N LEU A 125 -12.84 0.68 12.11
CA LEU A 125 -12.64 1.13 10.72
C LEU A 125 -13.62 2.25 10.41
N THR A 126 -13.28 3.44 10.88
CA THR A 126 -14.07 4.66 10.64
C THR A 126 -13.61 5.34 9.35
N LYS A 127 -14.49 6.18 8.81
CA LYS A 127 -14.14 7.11 7.72
C LYS A 127 -12.86 7.90 8.04
N THR A 128 -12.70 8.34 9.29
CA THR A 128 -11.53 9.07 9.77
C THR A 128 -10.24 8.25 9.67
N MET A 129 -10.29 6.95 10.01
CA MET A 129 -9.14 6.07 9.86
C MET A 129 -8.76 5.87 8.39
N MET A 130 -9.74 5.69 7.51
CA MET A 130 -9.51 5.58 6.07
C MET A 130 -8.90 6.87 5.49
N GLU A 131 -9.37 8.04 5.94
CA GLU A 131 -8.80 9.34 5.58
C GLU A 131 -7.36 9.48 6.09
N ALA A 132 -7.06 9.00 7.31
CA ALA A 132 -5.70 8.99 7.85
C ALA A 132 -4.76 8.04 7.08
N ILE A 133 -5.24 6.86 6.68
CA ILE A 133 -4.50 5.94 5.80
C ILE A 133 -4.20 6.63 4.47
N ALA A 134 -5.22 7.24 3.86
CA ALA A 134 -5.11 7.96 2.60
C ALA A 134 -4.12 9.12 2.70
N GLU A 135 -4.18 9.91 3.78
CA GLU A 135 -3.27 11.02 4.04
C GLU A 135 -1.85 10.52 4.27
N LYS A 136 -1.63 9.47 5.06
CA LYS A 136 -0.29 8.89 5.24
C LYS A 136 0.28 8.40 3.92
N MET A 137 -0.50 7.70 3.10
CA MET A 137 -0.07 7.30 1.77
C MET A 137 0.21 8.52 0.88
N LEU A 138 -0.67 9.52 0.83
CA LEU A 138 -0.45 10.74 0.05
C LEU A 138 0.72 11.57 0.54
N VAL A 139 1.04 11.58 1.83
CA VAL A 139 2.22 12.27 2.37
C VAL A 139 3.48 11.51 1.99
N ILE A 140 3.52 10.19 2.20
CA ILE A 140 4.65 9.35 1.83
C ILE A 140 4.94 9.48 0.32
N LEU A 141 3.91 9.69 -0.50
CA LEU A 141 4.02 9.68 -1.96
C LEU A 141 4.05 11.07 -2.60
N GLY A 142 3.42 12.06 -1.98
CA GLY A 142 3.31 13.45 -2.45
C GLY A 142 4.49 14.32 -2.03
N THR A 143 5.12 14.07 -0.87
CA THR A 143 6.38 14.72 -0.49
C THR A 143 7.50 14.46 -1.50
N ARG A 144 7.41 13.35 -2.24
CA ARG A 144 8.37 12.91 -3.26
C ARG A 144 8.22 13.59 -4.62
N THR A 145 7.21 14.44 -4.82
CA THR A 145 7.10 15.28 -6.03
C THR A 145 7.93 16.55 -5.92
N ALA A 146 8.24 17.03 -4.72
CA ALA A 146 9.10 18.21 -4.51
C ALA A 146 10.58 17.93 -4.79
N GLU A 147 11.04 16.68 -4.64
CA GLU A 147 12.42 16.25 -4.93
C GLU A 147 12.66 15.98 -6.43
N ARG A 148 11.60 15.97 -7.26
CA ARG A 148 11.64 15.74 -8.71
C ARG A 148 12.02 16.96 -9.54
N LEU A 149 12.59 18.01 -8.94
CA LEU A 149 12.99 19.21 -9.68
C LEU A 149 14.12 18.95 -10.71
N VAL A 150 14.79 17.79 -10.63
CA VAL A 150 15.71 17.29 -11.66
C VAL A 150 15.18 15.94 -12.19
N PRO A 151 14.77 15.82 -13.47
CA PRO A 151 14.06 14.65 -14.00
C PRO A 151 14.79 13.31 -13.88
N ILE A 152 16.11 13.31 -14.10
CA ILE A 152 16.93 12.09 -14.11
C ILE A 152 17.16 11.59 -12.66
N VAL A 153 17.45 12.51 -11.74
CA VAL A 153 17.66 12.21 -10.31
C VAL A 153 16.33 11.87 -9.63
N GLY A 154 15.25 12.56 -9.99
CA GLY A 154 13.90 12.34 -9.45
C GLY A 154 13.29 10.99 -9.85
N ALA A 155 13.63 10.44 -11.03
CA ALA A 155 13.18 9.12 -11.45
C ALA A 155 13.89 8.00 -10.67
N VAL A 156 15.21 8.10 -10.48
CA VAL A 156 16.01 7.12 -9.72
C VAL A 156 15.62 7.11 -8.24
N ILE A 157 15.47 8.29 -7.62
CA ILE A 157 15.03 8.42 -6.23
C ILE A 157 13.58 7.95 -6.08
N GLY A 158 12.70 8.29 -7.03
CA GLY A 158 11.30 7.89 -7.00
C GLY A 158 11.09 6.37 -7.09
N GLY A 159 11.77 5.72 -8.04
CA GLY A 159 11.70 4.26 -8.20
C GLY A 159 12.27 3.50 -6.99
N ALA A 160 13.45 3.91 -6.52
CA ALA A 160 14.07 3.30 -5.32
C ALA A 160 13.21 3.52 -4.06
N ALA A 161 12.61 4.70 -3.90
CA ALA A 161 11.74 4.99 -2.77
C ALA A 161 10.44 4.17 -2.78
N ASN A 162 9.90 3.87 -3.97
CA ASN A 162 8.74 2.96 -4.12
C ASN A 162 9.12 1.52 -3.78
N TYR A 163 10.27 1.03 -4.29
CA TYR A 163 10.80 -0.29 -3.96
C TYR A 163 10.97 -0.46 -2.43
N ILE A 164 11.67 0.48 -1.79
CA ILE A 164 11.93 0.46 -0.34
C ILE A 164 10.63 0.56 0.45
N PHE A 165 9.67 1.38 0.01
CA PHE A 165 8.37 1.48 0.65
C PHE A 165 7.68 0.11 0.71
N ILE A 166 7.58 -0.59 -0.42
CA ILE A 166 6.94 -1.91 -0.46
C ILE A 166 7.65 -2.91 0.46
N LYS A 167 8.99 -2.93 0.46
CA LYS A 167 9.77 -3.82 1.34
C LYS A 167 9.51 -3.55 2.82
N ARG A 168 9.53 -2.28 3.24
CA ARG A 168 9.27 -1.87 4.63
C ARG A 168 7.86 -2.21 5.07
N MET A 169 6.89 -2.05 4.19
CA MET A 169 5.51 -2.41 4.49
C MET A 169 5.36 -3.92 4.65
N ALA A 170 6.02 -4.73 3.79
CA ALA A 170 6.05 -6.17 3.94
C ALA A 170 6.62 -6.59 5.30
N GLU A 171 7.76 -6.02 5.69
CA GLU A 171 8.41 -6.24 6.99
C GLU A 171 7.49 -5.85 8.14
N SER A 172 6.84 -4.69 8.07
CA SER A 172 5.88 -4.27 9.10
C SER A 172 4.73 -5.27 9.25
N VAL A 173 4.20 -5.80 8.15
CA VAL A 173 3.11 -6.81 8.19
C VAL A 173 3.61 -8.15 8.73
N LYS A 174 4.84 -8.56 8.42
CA LYS A 174 5.46 -9.76 9.00
C LYS A 174 5.58 -9.61 10.52
N THR A 175 6.15 -8.50 11.00
CA THR A 175 6.32 -8.24 12.44
C THR A 175 5.00 -8.22 13.19
N MET A 176 3.93 -7.68 12.60
CA MET A 176 2.60 -7.72 13.22
C MET A 176 2.08 -9.15 13.40
N HIS A 177 2.25 -10.03 12.40
CA HIS A 177 1.80 -11.42 12.53
C HIS A 177 2.66 -12.19 13.56
N LEU A 178 3.96 -11.91 13.64
CA LEU A 178 4.83 -12.48 14.68
C LEU A 178 4.43 -12.03 16.09
N ALA A 179 3.96 -10.79 16.25
CA ALA A 179 3.48 -10.27 17.54
C ALA A 179 2.09 -10.82 17.95
N ILE A 180 1.31 -11.34 17.00
CA ILE A 180 -0.03 -11.90 17.24
C ILE A 180 0.02 -13.40 17.54
N GLN A 181 1.03 -14.13 17.07
CA GLN A 181 1.21 -15.52 17.48
C GLN A 181 1.75 -15.55 18.92
N PRO A 182 1.09 -16.26 19.87
CA PRO A 182 1.73 -16.55 21.13
C PRO A 182 3.03 -17.30 20.82
N VAL A 183 4.12 -16.86 21.43
CA VAL A 183 5.36 -17.65 21.50
C VAL A 183 4.95 -19.07 21.88
N PRO A 184 5.33 -20.12 21.12
CA PRO A 184 4.97 -21.47 21.50
C PRO A 184 5.55 -21.71 22.89
N PHE A 185 4.66 -21.86 23.87
CA PHE A 185 5.00 -22.29 25.21
C PHE A 185 5.09 -23.82 25.17
N GLU A 186 6.22 -24.34 24.73
CA GLU A 186 6.74 -25.67 25.08
C GLU A 186 8.26 -25.49 25.21
N MET A 187 8.83 -25.42 26.42
CA MET A 187 9.05 -26.51 27.38
C MET A 187 9.56 -27.79 26.69
N TYR A 188 10.87 -27.92 26.53
CA TYR A 188 11.80 -28.68 27.40
C TYR A 188 13.25 -28.30 27.07
#